data_AF-U3C928-F1
#
_entry.id   AF-U3C928-F1
#
_cell.length_a   1.000
_cell.length_b   1.000
_cell.length_c   1.000
_cell.angle_alpha   90.00
_cell.angle_beta   90.00
_cell.angle_gamma   90.00
#
_symmetry.space_group_name_H-M   'P 1'
#
loop_
_entity.id
_entity.type
_entity.pdbx_description
1 polymer ?
#
loop_
_entity_poly.entity_id
_entity_poly.type
_entity_poly.pdbx_seq_one_letter_code
_entity_poly.pdbx_strand_id
1 'polypeptide(L)'
;MLKIILIVVSIIFTFCVQANTLVTTHLLCANDKGTEWDWANWSNGDYIELKGYWGSLQYKGKWIGYFTVDNKQYELLSECSCFTEQCLNYFPHPADALNNYWYLIRNADTKKFSGGYYTKFNYNPFPT
;
A
#
# COMPACT_ATOMS: atom_id res chain seq x y z
N MET A 1 1.28 49.17 -41.91
CA MET A 1 1.37 47.69 -41.98
C MET A 1 2.14 47.24 -40.76
N LEU A 2 1.42 46.94 -39.68
CA LEU A 2 1.98 46.71 -38.34
C LEU A 2 2.26 45.21 -38.17
N LYS A 3 3.52 44.90 -37.84
CA LYS A 3 4.08 43.54 -37.82
C LYS A 3 3.35 42.63 -36.84
N ILE A 4 2.88 41.51 -37.37
CA ILE A 4 2.43 40.32 -36.64
C ILE A 4 3.65 39.76 -35.89
N ILE A 5 3.81 40.14 -34.63
CA ILE A 5 4.71 39.47 -33.69
C ILE A 5 3.92 39.30 -32.39
N LEU A 6 2.88 38.46 -32.45
CA LEU A 6 2.24 37.96 -31.25
C LEU A 6 3.00 36.70 -30.84
N ILE A 7 3.95 36.98 -29.96
CA ILE A 7 4.84 36.07 -29.25
C ILE A 7 4.06 34.84 -28.77
N VAL A 8 4.46 33.69 -29.30
CA VAL A 8 4.08 32.34 -28.88
C VAL A 8 4.65 32.10 -27.47
N VAL A 9 4.03 32.70 -26.45
CA VAL A 9 4.31 32.43 -25.05
C VAL A 9 2.96 32.25 -24.37
N SER A 10 2.38 31.08 -24.56
CA SER A 10 1.36 30.58 -23.65
C SER A 10 1.71 29.14 -23.32
N ILE A 11 2.73 29.04 -22.48
CA ILE A 11 2.76 28.20 -21.29
C ILE A 11 2.26 26.77 -21.57
N ILE A 12 3.21 25.93 -21.95
CA ILE A 12 3.14 24.49 -21.70
C ILE A 12 3.14 24.35 -20.17
N PHE A 13 1.96 24.46 -19.55
CA PHE A 13 1.70 23.99 -18.20
C PHE A 13 1.78 22.46 -18.30
N THR A 14 3.00 21.92 -18.32
CA THR A 14 3.23 20.52 -18.04
C THR A 14 2.86 20.32 -16.58
N PHE A 15 1.60 20.00 -16.33
CA PHE A 15 1.22 19.40 -15.07
C PHE A 15 2.01 18.10 -14.98
N CYS A 16 3.10 18.10 -14.22
CA CYS A 16 3.66 16.88 -13.66
C CYS A 16 2.61 16.32 -12.70
N VAL A 17 1.62 15.62 -13.26
CA VAL A 17 0.82 14.69 -12.48
C VAL A 17 1.82 13.61 -12.08
N GLN A 18 2.30 13.67 -10.84
CA GLN A 18 3.02 12.57 -10.23
C GLN A 18 2.03 11.41 -10.12
N ALA A 19 1.92 10.65 -11.21
CA ALA A 19 1.20 9.40 -11.19
C ALA A 19 1.98 8.47 -10.26
N ASN A 20 1.41 8.18 -9.10
CA ASN A 20 1.87 7.06 -8.30
C ASN A 20 1.94 5.86 -9.26
N THR A 21 3.09 5.21 -9.34
CA THR A 21 3.27 4.09 -10.27
C THR A 21 2.58 2.87 -9.68
N LEU A 22 1.72 2.22 -10.46
CA LEU A 22 1.05 0.99 -10.03
C LEU A 22 2.11 -0.10 -9.92
N VAL A 23 2.27 -0.66 -8.72
CA VAL A 23 3.23 -1.73 -8.43
C VAL A 23 2.52 -2.96 -7.89
N THR A 24 3.22 -4.08 -7.88
CA THR A 24 2.75 -5.35 -7.31
C THR A 24 3.56 -5.66 -6.06
N THR A 25 2.90 -6.19 -5.04
CA THR A 25 3.47 -6.75 -3.81
C THR A 25 2.69 -8.00 -3.45
N HIS A 26 3.05 -8.69 -2.36
CA HIS A 26 2.32 -9.88 -1.92
C HIS A 26 1.60 -9.63 -0.60
N LEU A 27 0.51 -10.37 -0.39
CA LEU A 27 -0.19 -10.41 0.88
C LEU A 27 0.53 -11.41 1.80
N LEU A 28 0.94 -10.92 2.95
CA LEU A 28 1.58 -11.72 3.97
C LEU A 28 0.78 -11.57 5.27
N CYS A 29 0.71 -12.67 6.03
CA CYS A 29 -0.05 -12.77 7.26
C CYS A 29 0.92 -12.96 8.43
N ALA A 30 0.83 -12.08 9.42
CA ALA A 30 1.68 -12.15 10.60
C ALA A 30 0.86 -12.21 11.88
N ASN A 31 1.30 -13.00 12.85
CA ASN A 31 0.65 -13.03 14.15
C ASN A 31 0.81 -11.69 14.91
N ASP A 32 0.06 -11.51 15.99
CA ASP A 32 0.04 -10.28 16.79
C ASP A 32 1.38 -9.91 17.44
N LYS A 33 2.28 -10.88 17.55
CA LYS A 33 3.65 -10.68 18.08
C LYS A 33 4.67 -10.43 16.97
N GLY A 34 4.32 -10.60 15.70
CA GLY A 34 5.26 -10.59 14.59
C GLY A 34 6.37 -11.64 14.74
N THR A 35 6.06 -12.80 15.34
CA THR A 35 7.00 -13.93 15.45
C THR A 35 6.74 -15.02 14.44
N GLU A 36 5.51 -15.09 13.93
CA GLU A 36 5.09 -16.04 12.90
C GLU A 36 4.60 -15.23 11.70
N TRP A 37 5.13 -15.55 10.53
CA TRP A 37 4.89 -14.85 9.29
C TRP A 37 4.77 -15.91 8.20
N ASP A 38 3.70 -15.84 7.42
CA ASP A 38 3.52 -16.71 6.27
C ASP A 38 2.84 -15.97 5.12
N TRP A 39 3.09 -16.41 3.89
CA TRP A 39 2.47 -15.85 2.70
C TRP A 39 1.01 -16.28 2.64
N ALA A 40 0.12 -15.36 2.31
CA ALA A 40 -1.24 -15.73 1.99
C ALA A 40 -1.24 -16.41 0.62
N ASN A 41 -1.89 -17.57 0.51
CA ASN A 41 -1.85 -18.41 -0.68
C ASN A 41 -3.27 -18.72 -1.16
N TRP A 42 -3.44 -18.79 -2.47
CA TRP A 42 -4.63 -19.38 -3.08
C TRP A 42 -4.67 -20.89 -2.85
N SER A 43 -5.83 -21.50 -3.12
CA SER A 43 -6.01 -22.96 -2.98
C SER A 43 -5.11 -23.80 -3.90
N ASN A 44 -4.57 -23.21 -4.96
CA ASN A 44 -3.59 -23.84 -5.85
C ASN A 44 -2.14 -23.72 -5.35
N GLY A 45 -1.90 -23.04 -4.22
CA GLY A 45 -0.58 -22.83 -3.63
C GLY A 45 0.15 -21.57 -4.09
N ASP A 46 -0.40 -20.82 -5.06
CA ASP A 46 0.20 -19.56 -5.51
C ASP A 46 0.02 -18.46 -4.46
N TYR A 47 1.01 -17.58 -4.34
CA TYR A 47 0.94 -16.43 -3.43
C TYR A 47 -0.10 -15.41 -3.91
N ILE A 48 -0.82 -14.82 -2.96
CA ILE A 48 -1.77 -13.75 -3.25
C ILE A 48 -0.99 -12.47 -3.50
N GLU A 49 -1.04 -11.99 -4.75
CA GLU A 49 -0.48 -10.70 -5.15
C GLU A 49 -1.48 -9.56 -4.95
N LEU A 50 -0.98 -8.41 -4.51
CA LEU A 50 -1.70 -7.15 -4.40
C LEU A 50 -1.13 -6.14 -5.39
N LYS A 51 -2.00 -5.47 -6.13
CA LYS A 51 -1.66 -4.39 -7.07
C LYS A 51 -2.19 -3.06 -6.55
N GLY A 52 -1.31 -2.08 -6.50
CA GLY A 52 -1.62 -0.84 -5.80
C GLY A 52 -0.51 0.18 -5.81
N TYR A 53 -0.59 1.10 -4.86
CA TYR A 53 0.32 2.23 -4.73
C TYR A 53 0.80 2.35 -3.29
N TRP A 54 2.11 2.51 -3.13
CA TRP A 54 2.68 2.89 -1.83
C TRP A 54 2.33 4.32 -1.50
N GLY A 55 2.18 4.59 -0.21
CA GLY A 55 1.98 5.92 0.32
C GLY A 55 2.36 6.00 1.78
N SER A 56 2.38 7.22 2.31
CA SER A 56 2.64 7.45 3.71
C SER A 56 1.67 8.48 4.29
N LEU A 57 1.50 8.45 5.60
CA LEU A 57 0.76 9.47 6.34
C LEU A 57 1.48 9.81 7.64
N GLN A 58 1.31 11.04 8.10
CA GLN A 58 1.76 11.43 9.44
C GLN A 58 0.72 11.05 10.50
N TYR A 59 1.19 10.44 11.57
CA TYR A 59 0.42 10.13 12.77
C TYR A 59 1.27 10.41 14.01
N LYS A 60 0.83 11.37 14.84
CA LYS A 60 1.51 11.77 16.08
C LYS A 60 3.01 12.07 15.89
N GLY A 61 3.35 12.83 14.84
CA GLY A 61 4.72 13.25 14.55
C GLY A 61 5.65 12.15 14.01
N LYS A 62 5.11 10.98 13.67
CA LYS A 62 5.81 9.89 12.97
C LYS A 62 5.11 9.60 11.66
N TRP A 63 5.83 9.01 10.72
CA TRP A 63 5.26 8.53 9.47
C TRP A 63 4.85 7.07 9.58
N ILE A 64 3.80 6.68 8.87
CA ILE A 64 3.38 5.29 8.70
C ILE A 64 3.29 5.05 7.20
N GLY A 65 3.93 3.99 6.72
CA GLY A 65 3.80 3.53 5.34
C GLY A 65 2.57 2.64 5.16
N TYR A 66 1.94 2.72 4.00
CA TYR A 66 0.80 1.89 3.64
C TYR A 66 0.78 1.57 2.14
N PHE A 67 0.07 0.52 1.78
CA PHE A 67 -0.19 0.12 0.41
C PHE A 67 -1.68 0.26 0.09
N THR A 68 -2.02 1.03 -0.93
CA THR A 68 -3.42 1.26 -1.33
C THR A 68 -3.84 0.27 -2.41
N VAL A 69 -4.92 -0.47 -2.16
CA VAL A 69 -5.51 -1.45 -3.08
C VAL A 69 -6.99 -1.14 -3.33
N ASP A 70 -7.57 -1.65 -4.41
CA ASP A 70 -9.02 -1.52 -4.67
C ASP A 70 -9.88 -2.36 -3.71
N ASN A 71 -11.20 -2.16 -3.73
CA ASN A 71 -12.11 -2.87 -2.83
C ASN A 71 -12.10 -4.40 -3.00
N LYS A 72 -11.94 -4.92 -4.23
CA LYS A 72 -11.93 -6.36 -4.50
C LYS A 72 -10.73 -7.02 -3.84
N GLN A 73 -9.57 -6.39 -3.94
CA GLN A 73 -8.34 -6.87 -3.29
C GLN A 73 -8.40 -6.69 -1.76
N TYR A 74 -9.07 -5.65 -1.27
CA TYR A 74 -9.26 -5.42 0.15
C TYR A 74 -10.13 -6.50 0.83
N GLU A 75 -10.98 -7.19 0.07
CA GLU A 75 -11.74 -8.35 0.59
C GLU A 75 -10.83 -9.56 0.85
N LEU A 76 -9.69 -9.68 0.15
CA LEU A 76 -8.72 -10.78 0.33
C LEU A 76 -8.02 -10.75 1.69
N LEU A 77 -8.18 -9.67 2.46
CA LEU A 77 -7.62 -9.56 3.80
C LEU A 77 -8.21 -10.60 4.77
N SER A 78 -9.40 -11.13 4.48
CA SER A 78 -9.98 -12.24 5.26
C SER A 78 -9.19 -13.55 5.10
N GLU A 79 -8.37 -13.70 4.08
CA GLU A 79 -7.53 -14.90 3.92
C GLU A 79 -6.54 -15.05 5.09
N CYS A 80 -6.05 -13.93 5.65
CA CYS A 80 -5.22 -13.98 6.86
C CYS A 80 -5.98 -14.36 8.13
N SER A 81 -7.31 -14.20 8.16
CA SER A 81 -8.13 -14.66 9.29
C SER A 81 -8.44 -16.15 9.24
N CYS A 82 -8.08 -16.88 8.18
CA CYS A 82 -8.44 -18.29 7.97
C CYS A 82 -7.23 -19.25 7.87
N PHE A 83 -6.01 -18.79 8.14
CA PHE A 83 -4.79 -19.53 7.80
C PHE A 83 -4.44 -20.70 8.74
N THR A 84 -4.98 -20.76 9.97
CA THR A 84 -4.75 -21.87 10.93
C THR A 84 -6.00 -22.12 11.78
N GLU A 85 -6.17 -23.31 12.38
CA GLU A 85 -7.32 -23.65 13.27
C GLU A 85 -7.54 -22.65 14.44
N GLN A 86 -6.61 -21.74 14.68
CA GLN A 86 -6.67 -20.76 15.76
C GLN A 86 -7.12 -19.35 15.32
N CYS A 87 -7.18 -19.02 14.01
CA CYS A 87 -7.82 -17.89 13.27
C CYS A 87 -7.99 -16.48 13.89
N LEU A 88 -7.61 -16.30 15.15
CA LEU A 88 -7.65 -15.09 15.94
C LEU A 88 -6.17 -14.72 16.08
N ASN A 89 -5.82 -13.49 15.74
CA ASN A 89 -4.50 -12.86 15.92
C ASN A 89 -3.55 -12.85 14.71
N TYR A 90 -3.96 -13.24 13.50
CA TYR A 90 -3.17 -12.98 12.29
C TYR A 90 -3.67 -11.72 11.57
N PHE A 91 -2.74 -10.88 11.13
CA PHE A 91 -3.00 -9.59 10.52
C PHE A 91 -2.38 -9.49 9.13
N PRO A 92 -3.12 -8.92 8.17
CA PRO A 92 -2.64 -8.78 6.81
C PRO A 92 -1.71 -7.58 6.67
N HIS A 93 -0.65 -7.75 5.90
CA HIS A 93 0.24 -6.67 5.52
C HIS A 93 0.83 -6.91 4.11
N PRO A 94 1.19 -5.83 3.40
CA PRO A 94 1.85 -5.93 2.11
C PRO A 94 3.35 -6.14 2.31
N ALA A 95 3.94 -7.10 1.61
CA ALA A 95 5.36 -7.37 1.70
C ALA A 95 5.93 -7.98 0.41
N ASP A 96 7.20 -7.67 0.13
CA ASP A 96 8.00 -8.31 -0.92
C ASP A 96 9.08 -9.24 -0.32
N ALA A 97 9.22 -9.24 1.01
CA ALA A 97 10.11 -10.09 1.77
C ALA A 97 9.62 -10.29 3.21
N LEU A 98 9.98 -11.41 3.83
CA LEU A 98 9.61 -11.76 5.22
C LEU A 98 10.15 -10.79 6.28
N ASN A 99 11.16 -9.99 5.96
CA ASN A 99 11.79 -9.02 6.87
C ASN A 99 11.39 -7.56 6.57
N ASN A 100 10.26 -7.33 5.89
CA ASN A 100 9.77 -5.98 5.66
C ASN A 100 9.22 -5.35 6.94
N TYR A 101 9.19 -4.01 6.97
CA TYR A 101 8.46 -3.27 7.97
C TYR A 101 6.95 -3.58 7.91
N TRP A 102 6.25 -3.38 9.03
CA TRP A 102 4.80 -3.51 9.06
C TRP A 102 4.17 -2.29 8.40
N TYR A 103 3.66 -2.48 7.19
CA TYR A 103 2.86 -1.49 6.50
C TYR A 103 1.38 -1.86 6.56
N LEU A 104 0.51 -0.85 6.58
CA LEU A 104 -0.93 -1.07 6.54
C LEU A 104 -1.41 -1.24 5.10
N ILE A 105 -2.54 -1.93 4.92
CA ILE A 105 -3.25 -1.95 3.65
C ILE A 105 -4.40 -0.94 3.73
N ARG A 106 -4.56 -0.10 2.70
CA ARG A 106 -5.62 0.91 2.64
C ARG A 106 -6.56 0.61 1.49
N ASN A 107 -7.85 0.63 1.76
CA ASN A 107 -8.87 0.54 0.73
C ASN A 107 -8.94 1.86 -0.05
N ALA A 108 -8.80 1.81 -1.37
CA ALA A 108 -8.81 2.97 -2.25
C ALA A 108 -10.16 3.71 -2.25
N ASP A 109 -11.27 3.01 -2.05
CA ASP A 109 -12.61 3.58 -2.17
C ASP A 109 -13.09 4.15 -0.83
N THR A 110 -12.99 3.36 0.23
CA THR A 110 -13.47 3.75 1.58
C THR A 110 -12.43 4.50 2.41
N LYS A 111 -11.16 4.50 1.97
CA LYS A 111 -10.00 5.05 2.69
C LYS A 111 -9.72 4.40 4.04
N LYS A 112 -10.41 3.30 4.39
CA LYS A 112 -10.18 2.52 5.60
C LYS A 112 -8.84 1.79 5.52
N PHE A 113 -8.19 1.63 6.67
CA PHE A 113 -6.98 0.84 6.82
C PHE A 113 -7.30 -0.54 7.37
N SER A 114 -6.47 -1.52 7.01
CA SER A 114 -6.45 -2.83 7.64
C SER A 114 -6.22 -2.67 9.15
N GLY A 115 -6.82 -3.57 9.92
CA GLY A 115 -6.46 -3.72 11.33
C GLY A 115 -5.08 -4.37 11.46
N GLY A 116 -4.45 -4.21 12.62
CA GLY A 116 -3.15 -4.81 12.94
C GLY A 116 -2.08 -3.80 13.34
N TYR A 117 -0.83 -4.25 13.29
CA TYR A 117 0.33 -3.47 13.69
C TYR A 117 0.89 -2.66 12.52
N TYR A 118 1.69 -1.66 12.84
CA TYR A 118 2.36 -0.83 11.86
C TYR A 118 3.65 -0.24 12.42
N THR A 119 4.65 -0.10 11.55
CA THR A 119 5.90 0.55 11.89
C THR A 119 5.74 2.06 11.81
N LYS A 120 6.29 2.76 12.81
CA LYS A 120 6.39 4.22 12.84
C LYS A 120 7.79 4.66 12.47
N PHE A 121 7.90 5.56 11.50
CA PHE A 121 9.16 6.07 10.97
C PHE A 121 9.42 7.51 11.42
N ASN A 122 10.69 7.85 11.63
CA ASN A 122 11.12 9.23 11.90
C ASN A 122 11.29 10.06 10.61
N TYR A 123 11.19 9.43 9.45
CA TYR A 123 11.31 10.02 8.12
C TYR A 123 10.12 9.57 7.25
N ASN A 124 9.87 10.24 6.13
CA ASN A 124 8.83 9.82 5.18
C ASN A 124 9.34 8.61 4.35
N PRO A 125 8.79 7.39 4.51
CA PRO A 125 9.26 6.23 3.76
C PRO A 125 8.91 6.28 2.26
N PHE A 126 7.88 7.06 1.88
CA PHE A 126 7.40 7.18 0.50
C PHE A 126 7.17 8.67 0.18
N PRO A 127 8.22 9.45 -0.11
CA PRO A 127 8.10 10.85 -0.50
C PRO A 127 7.37 10.97 -1.85
N THR A 128 6.40 11.89 -1.90
CA THR A 128 5.70 12.30 -3.13
C THR A 128 6.63 13.07 -4.05
#